data_AF-A0A938LYZ0-F1
#
_entry.id   AF-A0A938LYZ0-F1
#
_cell.length_a   1.000
_cell.length_b   1.000
_cell.length_c   1.000
_cell.angle_alpha   90.00
_cell.angle_beta   90.00
_cell.angle_gamma   90.00
#
_symmetry.space_group_name_H-M   'P 1'
#
loop_
_entity.id
_entity.type
_entity.pdbx_description
1 polymer ?
#
loop_
_entity_poly.entity_id
_entity_poly.type
_entity_poly.pdbx_seq_one_letter_code
_entity_poly.pdbx_strand_id
1 'polypeptide(L)'
;RSPHGAEHIKEMLTGQILWVSKGTVALDAVVYALIGLFHFACARQFMAISEGVAAALGKGIRVRLWDFFFYASFGIVVSLSVRVAGVLLVFCFLIVPAVISALFAHRFSMRLVLGWTLGTFVTILGLLFSWAFDFPSGPAVACFFGLALVVSAALRGADALVLRWAGGQAPRAFRPVGVTAVLLASFLLVFIPALTHNPLEIAPEDHGAHVHFTRSHARGSAEDRHALRAKLRHGSSDEKVLAAKAIETRHIGEAALDLAQQLLVEPNEEVITALAHAMIALGDPCVLAPLKRDVKKDSPLPLRLAAAQVLVGLKDKAGAPMLIEILALEGPEALKHRQEALQSLRAFAGSDFRYDPSADPQANKAALEKWAEWWRSQSDQRI
;
A
#
# COMPACT_ATOMS: atom_id res chain seq x y z
N ARG A 1 -23.56 6.96 -8.60
CA ARG A 1 -22.14 6.93 -9.00
C ARG A 1 -21.36 6.44 -7.78
N SER A 2 -20.66 5.32 -7.86
CA SER A 2 -20.06 4.63 -6.70
C SER A 2 -18.99 5.48 -6.01
N PRO A 3 -19.14 5.85 -4.73
CA PRO A 3 -18.16 6.65 -3.97
C PRO A 3 -16.74 6.05 -3.95
N HIS A 4 -16.64 4.72 -4.03
CA HIS A 4 -15.36 3.99 -4.03
C HIS A 4 -14.57 4.05 -5.35
N GLY A 5 -15.20 4.48 -6.45
CA GLY A 5 -14.51 4.54 -7.74
C GLY A 5 -13.36 5.57 -7.74
N ALA A 6 -13.58 6.71 -7.08
CA ALA A 6 -12.57 7.76 -6.98
C ALA A 6 -11.40 7.35 -6.08
N GLU A 7 -11.68 6.67 -4.95
CA GLU A 7 -10.64 6.17 -4.06
C GLU A 7 -9.80 5.06 -4.72
N HIS A 8 -10.42 4.14 -5.44
CA HIS A 8 -9.67 3.08 -6.14
C HIS A 8 -8.76 3.65 -7.25
N ILE A 9 -9.23 4.66 -7.99
CA ILE A 9 -8.40 5.37 -8.98
C ILE A 9 -7.24 6.08 -8.29
N LYS A 10 -7.50 6.75 -7.16
CA LYS A 10 -6.47 7.43 -6.37
C LYS A 10 -5.42 6.44 -5.86
N GLU A 11 -5.83 5.31 -5.30
CA GLU A 11 -4.92 4.24 -4.84
C GLU A 11 -4.07 3.67 -5.99
N MET A 12 -4.65 3.44 -7.17
CA MET A 12 -3.89 3.00 -8.36
C MET A 12 -2.89 4.05 -8.86
N LEU A 13 -3.21 5.33 -8.71
CA LEU A 13 -2.34 6.43 -9.13
C LEU A 13 -1.19 6.68 -8.14
N THR A 14 -1.46 6.61 -6.82
CA THR A 14 -0.47 6.92 -5.77
C THR A 14 0.35 5.72 -5.33
N GLY A 15 -0.12 4.49 -5.58
CA GLY A 15 0.53 3.26 -5.12
C GLY A 15 0.38 3.02 -3.61
N GLN A 16 0.83 1.84 -3.15
CA GLN A 16 0.75 1.40 -1.75
C GLN A 16 2.15 1.21 -1.14
N ILE A 17 3.11 2.07 -1.49
CA ILE A 17 4.53 1.87 -1.16
C ILE A 17 4.82 1.72 0.35
N LEU A 18 3.97 2.30 1.20
CA LEU A 18 4.04 2.21 2.66
C LEU A 18 3.64 0.84 3.23
N TRP A 19 2.76 0.10 2.54
CA TRP A 19 2.19 -1.17 3.03
C TRP A 19 2.79 -2.40 2.33
N VAL A 20 3.88 -2.22 1.59
CA VAL A 20 4.50 -3.31 0.84
C VAL A 20 5.13 -4.34 1.78
N SER A 21 4.73 -5.60 1.61
CA SER A 21 5.30 -6.71 2.38
C SER A 21 6.73 -6.99 1.92
N LYS A 22 7.61 -7.37 2.88
CA LYS A 22 8.97 -7.83 2.59
C LYS A 22 9.00 -8.98 1.58
N GLY A 23 7.97 -9.83 1.58
CA GLY A 23 7.84 -10.94 0.62
C GLY A 23 7.63 -10.46 -0.82
N THR A 24 6.79 -9.43 -1.00
CA THR A 24 6.57 -8.81 -2.32
C THR A 24 7.84 -8.16 -2.84
N VAL A 25 8.53 -7.38 -1.99
CA VAL A 25 9.81 -6.74 -2.35
C VAL A 25 10.88 -7.77 -2.70
N ALA A 26 10.98 -8.87 -1.94
CA ALA A 26 11.93 -9.94 -2.24
C ALA A 26 11.64 -10.63 -3.57
N LEU A 27 10.36 -10.90 -3.88
CA LEU A 27 9.96 -11.48 -5.15
C LEU A 27 10.29 -10.52 -6.32
N ASP A 28 9.91 -9.25 -6.22
CA ASP A 28 10.20 -8.24 -7.23
C ASP A 28 11.71 -8.08 -7.44
N ALA A 29 12.49 -8.07 -6.35
CA ALA A 29 13.94 -8.01 -6.42
C ALA A 29 14.55 -9.21 -7.16
N VAL A 30 14.07 -10.44 -6.89
CA VAL A 30 14.52 -11.64 -7.59
C VAL A 30 14.15 -11.56 -9.08
N VAL A 31 12.91 -11.18 -9.40
CA VAL A 31 12.46 -11.05 -10.80
C VAL A 31 13.28 -9.99 -11.54
N TYR A 32 13.49 -8.81 -10.94
CA TYR A 32 14.29 -7.75 -11.54
C TYR A 32 15.77 -8.12 -11.66
N ALA A 33 16.32 -8.89 -10.71
CA ALA A 33 17.68 -9.41 -10.81
C ALA A 33 17.82 -10.40 -11.97
N LEU A 34 16.86 -11.31 -12.17
CA LEU A 34 16.85 -12.25 -13.29
C LEU A 34 16.73 -11.52 -14.64
N ILE A 35 15.84 -10.54 -14.74
CA ILE A 35 15.68 -9.72 -15.95
C ILE A 35 16.93 -8.88 -16.20
N GLY A 36 17.52 -8.30 -15.15
CA GLY A 36 18.77 -7.54 -15.22
C GLY A 36 19.93 -8.41 -15.68
N LEU A 37 20.06 -9.63 -15.16
CA LEU A 37 21.08 -10.60 -15.56
C LEU A 37 20.90 -11.03 -17.03
N PHE A 38 19.66 -11.25 -17.46
CA PHE A 38 19.32 -11.51 -18.86
C PHE A 38 19.79 -10.35 -19.77
N HIS A 39 19.48 -9.10 -19.42
CA HIS A 39 19.93 -7.94 -20.19
C HIS A 39 21.44 -7.75 -20.16
N PHE A 40 22.08 -8.04 -19.04
CA PHE A 40 23.54 -7.95 -18.90
C PHE A 40 24.24 -8.99 -19.78
N ALA A 41 23.77 -10.24 -19.77
CA ALA A 41 24.29 -11.32 -20.60
C ALA A 41 24.09 -11.04 -22.11
N CYS A 42 22.96 -10.42 -22.47
CA CYS A 42 22.61 -10.05 -23.85
C CYS A 42 23.03 -8.62 -24.23
N ALA A 43 23.79 -7.91 -23.40
CA ALA A 43 24.09 -6.49 -23.57
C ALA A 43 24.82 -6.21 -24.90
N ARG A 44 25.68 -7.15 -25.34
CA ARG A 44 26.42 -7.02 -26.61
C ARG A 44 25.48 -7.01 -27.83
N GLN A 45 24.45 -7.84 -27.81
CA GLN A 45 23.46 -7.96 -28.87
C GLN A 45 22.56 -6.71 -28.92
N PHE A 46 22.11 -6.22 -27.75
CA PHE A 46 21.32 -5.00 -27.66
C PHE A 46 22.09 -3.75 -28.09
N MET A 47 23.39 -3.66 -27.73
CA MET A 47 24.29 -2.60 -28.20
C MET A 47 24.43 -2.62 -29.72
N ALA A 48 24.67 -3.80 -30.32
CA ALA A 48 24.83 -3.94 -31.76
C ALA A 48 23.59 -3.48 -32.56
N ILE A 49 22.38 -3.72 -32.01
CA ILE A 49 21.12 -3.26 -32.62
C ILE A 49 20.96 -1.74 -32.46
N SER A 50 21.33 -1.19 -31.30
CA SER A 50 21.19 0.24 -30.98
C SER A 50 22.16 1.14 -31.77
N GLU A 51 23.36 0.65 -32.09
CA GLU A 51 24.35 1.38 -32.90
C GLU A 51 23.96 1.45 -34.38
N GLY A 52 23.16 0.50 -34.87
CA GLY A 52 22.64 0.53 -36.23
C GLY A 52 21.94 -0.75 -36.66
N VAL A 53 20.63 -0.65 -36.90
CA VAL A 53 19.78 -1.76 -37.35
C VAL A 53 20.30 -2.40 -38.65
N ALA A 54 20.76 -1.59 -39.61
CA ALA A 54 21.31 -2.07 -40.88
C ALA A 54 22.61 -2.88 -40.70
N ALA A 55 23.48 -2.45 -39.77
CA ALA A 55 24.72 -3.15 -39.45
C ALA A 55 24.46 -4.45 -38.67
N ALA A 56 23.42 -4.48 -37.83
CA ALA A 56 22.99 -5.68 -37.11
C ALA A 56 22.38 -6.74 -38.06
N LEU A 57 21.57 -6.32 -39.02
CA LEU A 57 21.03 -7.19 -40.08
C LEU A 57 22.16 -7.77 -40.94
N GLY A 58 23.17 -6.97 -41.29
CA GLY A 58 24.36 -7.43 -42.00
C GLY A 58 25.20 -8.48 -41.24
N LYS A 59 25.11 -8.52 -39.90
CA LYS A 59 25.72 -9.54 -39.03
C LYS A 59 24.82 -10.77 -38.80
N GLY A 60 23.67 -10.87 -39.48
CA GLY A 60 22.72 -11.97 -39.34
C GLY A 60 21.91 -11.97 -38.04
N ILE A 61 21.88 -10.84 -37.31
CA ILE A 61 21.14 -10.73 -36.05
C ILE A 61 19.63 -10.65 -36.36
N ARG A 62 18.85 -11.51 -35.71
CA ARG A 62 17.38 -11.51 -35.81
C ARG A 62 16.76 -10.37 -34.99
N VAL A 63 16.87 -9.13 -35.49
CA VAL A 63 16.43 -7.89 -34.80
C VAL A 63 15.04 -8.02 -34.18
N ARG A 64 14.04 -8.50 -34.96
CA ARG A 64 12.65 -8.64 -34.51
C ARG A 64 12.47 -9.55 -33.29
N LEU A 65 13.30 -10.60 -33.16
CA LEU A 65 13.24 -11.51 -32.02
C LEU A 65 13.82 -10.84 -30.76
N TRP A 66 14.92 -10.10 -30.91
CA TRP A 66 15.55 -9.37 -29.81
C TRP A 66 14.67 -8.22 -29.32
N ASP A 67 14.01 -7.49 -30.22
CA ASP A 67 13.04 -6.45 -29.86
C ASP A 67 11.86 -7.04 -29.07
N PHE A 68 11.36 -8.20 -29.49
CA PHE A 68 10.29 -8.90 -28.76
C PHE A 68 10.70 -9.22 -27.32
N PHE A 69 11.88 -9.82 -27.10
CA PHE A 69 12.35 -10.12 -25.75
C PHE A 69 12.60 -8.87 -24.91
N PHE A 70 13.13 -7.81 -25.51
CA PHE A 70 13.32 -6.52 -24.84
C PHE A 70 11.99 -5.93 -24.37
N TYR A 71 11.01 -5.79 -25.27
CA TYR A 71 9.72 -5.21 -24.90
C TYR A 71 8.89 -6.10 -23.98
N ALA A 72 8.98 -7.43 -24.12
CA ALA A 72 8.32 -8.36 -23.21
C ALA A 72 8.86 -8.24 -21.78
N SER A 73 10.19 -8.26 -21.62
CA SER A 73 10.82 -8.10 -20.30
C SER A 73 10.61 -6.71 -19.71
N PHE A 74 10.67 -5.66 -20.53
CA PHE A 74 10.31 -4.29 -20.11
C PHE A 74 8.84 -4.22 -19.63
N GLY A 75 7.90 -4.81 -20.35
CA GLY A 75 6.49 -4.86 -19.97
C GLY A 75 6.26 -5.55 -18.63
N ILE A 76 7.00 -6.63 -18.35
CA ILE A 76 6.97 -7.32 -17.04
C ILE A 76 7.44 -6.39 -15.92
N VAL A 77 8.57 -5.70 -16.10
CA VAL A 77 9.11 -4.76 -15.11
C VAL A 77 8.12 -3.64 -14.82
N VAL A 78 7.55 -3.03 -15.86
CA VAL A 78 6.56 -1.96 -15.70
C VAL A 78 5.30 -2.48 -15.00
N SER A 79 4.77 -3.64 -15.41
CA SER A 79 3.54 -4.19 -14.82
C SER A 79 3.69 -4.50 -13.33
N LEU A 80 4.81 -5.09 -12.92
CA LEU A 80 5.09 -5.37 -11.51
C LEU A 80 5.31 -4.08 -10.71
N SER A 81 6.09 -3.15 -11.26
CA SER A 81 6.38 -1.87 -10.58
C SER A 81 5.12 -1.03 -10.33
N VAL A 82 4.19 -0.98 -11.30
CA VAL A 82 2.96 -0.17 -11.19
C VAL A 82 2.07 -0.64 -10.05
N ARG A 83 2.03 -1.94 -9.77
CA ARG A 83 1.21 -2.50 -8.68
C ARG A 83 1.65 -2.00 -7.31
N VAL A 84 2.96 -1.76 -7.14
CA VAL A 84 3.54 -1.34 -5.86
C VAL A 84 3.62 0.18 -5.77
N ALA A 85 4.24 0.81 -6.77
CA ALA A 85 4.58 2.23 -6.77
C ALA A 85 3.48 3.14 -7.34
N GLY A 86 2.49 2.58 -8.03
CA GLY A 86 1.47 3.35 -8.76
C GLY A 86 1.94 3.78 -10.16
N VAL A 87 0.99 4.07 -11.05
CA VAL A 87 1.32 4.32 -12.47
C VAL A 87 2.14 5.61 -12.65
N LEU A 88 1.78 6.66 -11.92
CA LEU A 88 2.39 7.98 -12.05
C LEU A 88 3.88 7.93 -11.73
N LEU A 89 4.22 7.32 -10.60
CA LEU A 89 5.59 7.25 -10.11
C LEU A 89 6.47 6.39 -11.03
N VAL A 90 5.95 5.28 -11.56
CA VAL A 90 6.68 4.45 -12.53
C VAL A 90 7.00 5.22 -13.81
N PHE A 91 6.05 5.99 -14.34
CA PHE A 91 6.33 6.86 -15.49
C PHE A 91 7.42 7.89 -15.20
N CYS A 92 7.41 8.51 -14.02
CA CYS A 92 8.47 9.43 -13.60
C CYS A 92 9.84 8.74 -13.58
N PHE A 93 9.94 7.55 -13.00
CA PHE A 93 11.18 6.77 -12.95
C PHE A 93 11.72 6.37 -14.32
N LEU A 94 10.85 6.12 -15.29
CA LEU A 94 11.27 5.73 -16.64
C LEU A 94 11.75 6.93 -17.47
N ILE A 95 11.10 8.08 -17.33
CA ILE A 95 11.32 9.22 -18.21
C ILE A 95 12.37 10.17 -17.64
N VAL A 96 12.21 10.61 -16.39
CA VAL A 96 12.96 11.76 -15.86
C VAL A 96 14.46 11.46 -15.72
N PRO A 97 14.89 10.35 -15.08
CA PRO A 97 16.32 10.01 -15.00
C PRO A 97 16.96 9.80 -16.38
N ALA A 98 16.21 9.24 -17.33
CA ALA A 98 16.68 9.01 -18.69
C ALA A 98 16.89 10.32 -19.46
N VAL A 99 15.98 11.28 -19.31
CA VAL A 99 16.11 12.61 -19.91
C VAL A 99 17.26 13.38 -19.28
N ILE A 100 17.34 13.45 -17.95
CA ILE A 100 18.40 14.22 -17.27
C ILE A 100 19.78 13.63 -17.59
N SER A 101 19.94 12.31 -17.53
CA SER A 101 21.21 11.67 -17.88
C SER A 101 21.62 11.90 -19.34
N ALA A 102 20.65 11.92 -20.28
CA ALA A 102 20.90 12.24 -21.69
C ALA A 102 21.34 13.70 -21.91
N LEU A 103 20.96 14.63 -21.03
CA LEU A 103 21.42 16.02 -21.09
C LEU A 103 22.88 16.18 -20.67
N PHE A 104 23.42 15.31 -19.81
CA PHE A 104 24.76 15.49 -19.25
C PHE A 104 25.79 14.46 -19.75
N ALA A 105 25.37 13.31 -20.28
CA ALA A 105 26.28 12.27 -20.75
C ALA A 105 26.01 11.83 -22.19
N HIS A 106 27.10 11.67 -22.95
CA HIS A 106 27.09 11.16 -24.33
C HIS A 106 27.34 9.65 -24.41
N ARG A 107 28.08 9.07 -23.44
CA ARG A 107 28.35 7.62 -23.40
C ARG A 107 27.20 6.89 -22.73
N PHE A 108 26.74 5.79 -23.33
CA PHE A 108 25.62 4.99 -22.82
C PHE A 108 25.81 4.52 -21.38
N SER A 109 26.98 3.96 -21.03
CA SER A 109 27.26 3.51 -19.67
C SER A 109 27.21 4.65 -18.64
N MET A 110 27.68 5.84 -19.03
CA MET A 110 27.62 7.02 -18.16
C MET A 110 26.19 7.53 -17.99
N ARG A 111 25.34 7.42 -19.03
CA ARG A 111 23.92 7.75 -18.94
C ARG A 111 23.19 6.82 -17.97
N LEU A 112 23.50 5.52 -18.00
CA LEU A 112 22.91 4.55 -17.06
C LEU A 112 23.28 4.86 -15.62
N VAL A 113 24.58 5.03 -15.33
CA VAL A 113 25.05 5.34 -13.97
C VAL A 113 24.45 6.65 -13.48
N LEU A 114 24.46 7.71 -14.29
CA LEU A 114 23.85 8.99 -13.94
C LEU A 114 22.34 8.88 -13.69
N GLY A 115 21.62 8.11 -14.51
CA GLY A 115 20.20 7.89 -14.34
C GLY A 115 19.90 7.20 -13.00
N TRP A 116 20.64 6.16 -12.66
CA TRP A 116 20.45 5.42 -11.41
C TRP A 116 20.82 6.24 -10.17
N THR A 117 21.95 6.94 -10.19
CA THR A 117 22.39 7.75 -9.04
C THR A 117 21.44 8.92 -8.80
N LEU A 118 21.09 9.66 -9.86
CA LEU A 118 20.16 10.78 -9.77
C LEU A 118 18.75 10.30 -9.38
N GLY A 119 18.26 9.23 -9.98
CA GLY A 119 16.95 8.67 -9.66
C GLY A 119 16.84 8.27 -8.19
N THR A 120 17.86 7.60 -7.67
CA THR A 120 17.94 7.21 -6.25
C THR A 120 18.00 8.44 -5.35
N PHE A 121 18.85 9.41 -5.67
CA PHE A 121 19.02 10.63 -4.89
C PHE A 121 17.74 11.46 -4.79
N VAL A 122 17.07 11.70 -5.92
CA VAL A 122 15.81 12.45 -5.98
C VAL A 122 14.70 11.71 -5.22
N THR A 123 14.68 10.37 -5.29
CA THR A 123 13.72 9.56 -4.53
C THR A 123 13.94 9.69 -3.03
N ILE A 124 15.18 9.62 -2.56
CA ILE A 124 15.51 9.78 -1.13
C ILE A 124 15.06 11.16 -0.64
N LEU A 125 15.37 12.23 -1.38
CA LEU A 125 14.93 13.58 -1.02
C LEU A 125 13.41 13.72 -0.98
N GLY A 126 12.71 13.15 -1.98
CA GLY A 126 11.25 13.16 -2.02
C GLY A 126 10.60 12.38 -0.88
N LEU A 127 11.20 11.24 -0.48
CA LEU A 127 10.75 10.44 0.65
C LEU A 127 11.02 11.13 2.00
N LEU A 128 12.19 11.74 2.19
CA LEU A 128 12.49 12.53 3.39
C LEU A 128 11.54 13.72 3.53
N PHE A 129 11.20 14.39 2.42
CA PHE A 129 10.21 15.45 2.43
C PHE A 129 8.80 14.93 2.75
N SER A 130 8.40 13.80 2.17
CA SER A 130 7.13 13.13 2.47
C SER A 130 7.03 12.77 3.96
N TRP A 131 8.12 12.29 4.56
CA TRP A 131 8.20 11.98 5.99
C TRP A 131 8.12 13.22 6.88
N ALA A 132 8.77 14.33 6.49
CA ALA A 132 8.79 15.55 7.30
C ALA A 132 7.47 16.34 7.27
N PHE A 133 6.69 16.23 6.19
CA PHE A 133 5.48 17.03 5.95
C PHE A 133 4.20 16.19 5.81
N ASP A 134 4.26 14.89 6.09
CA ASP A 134 3.14 13.92 6.01
C ASP A 134 2.40 13.92 4.65
N PHE A 135 3.09 14.25 3.56
CA PHE A 135 2.51 14.19 2.21
C PHE A 135 2.50 12.76 1.66
N PRO A 136 1.56 12.42 0.75
CA PRO A 136 1.58 11.15 0.03
C PRO A 136 2.92 10.95 -0.72
N SER A 137 3.60 9.85 -0.42
CA SER A 137 4.96 9.58 -0.87
C SER A 137 5.11 9.50 -2.40
N GLY A 138 4.16 8.87 -3.10
CA GLY A 138 4.17 8.77 -4.56
C GLY A 138 4.17 10.14 -5.26
N PRO A 139 3.15 10.98 -5.05
CA PRO A 139 3.11 12.35 -5.56
C PRO A 139 4.28 13.22 -5.11
N ALA A 140 4.72 13.12 -3.86
CA ALA A 140 5.87 13.88 -3.35
C ALA A 140 7.14 13.58 -4.16
N VAL A 141 7.46 12.30 -4.36
CA VAL A 141 8.62 11.88 -5.16
C VAL A 141 8.46 12.32 -6.63
N ALA A 142 7.26 12.22 -7.20
CA ALA A 142 7.00 12.70 -8.56
C ALA A 142 7.25 14.22 -8.72
N CYS A 143 6.85 15.04 -7.74
CA CYS A 143 7.14 16.47 -7.72
C CYS A 143 8.63 16.77 -7.65
N PHE A 144 9.39 16.01 -6.84
CA PHE A 144 10.84 16.14 -6.78
C PHE A 144 11.54 15.75 -8.09
N PHE A 145 11.03 14.73 -8.80
CA PHE A 145 11.47 14.43 -10.15
C PHE A 145 11.19 15.57 -11.13
N GLY A 146 9.99 16.16 -11.08
CA GLY A 146 9.64 17.34 -11.87
C GLY A 146 10.58 18.52 -11.59
N LEU A 147 10.83 18.82 -10.31
CA LEU A 147 11.76 19.87 -9.89
C LEU A 147 13.18 19.59 -10.38
N ALA A 148 13.68 18.36 -10.23
CA ALA A 148 15.00 17.96 -10.69
C ALA A 148 15.16 18.16 -12.21
N LEU A 149 14.10 17.88 -12.98
CA LEU A 149 14.09 18.10 -14.43
C LEU A 149 14.15 19.60 -14.77
N VAL A 150 13.35 20.43 -14.11
CA VAL A 150 13.35 21.89 -14.31
C VAL A 150 14.70 22.50 -13.95
N VAL A 151 15.27 22.12 -12.80
CA VAL A 151 16.60 22.57 -12.37
C VAL A 151 17.66 22.15 -13.39
N SER A 152 17.63 20.89 -13.84
CA SER A 152 18.58 20.37 -14.84
C SER A 152 18.48 21.12 -16.17
N ALA A 153 17.26 21.42 -16.63
CA ALA A 153 17.02 22.18 -17.84
C ALA A 153 17.49 23.64 -17.69
N ALA A 154 17.23 24.28 -16.55
CA ALA A 154 17.67 25.63 -16.26
C ALA A 154 19.21 25.75 -16.21
N LEU A 155 19.89 24.79 -15.56
CA LEU A 155 21.36 24.74 -15.51
C LEU A 155 21.97 24.63 -16.92
N ARG A 156 21.43 23.75 -17.77
CA ARG A 156 21.89 23.63 -19.17
C ARG A 156 21.57 24.87 -20.01
N GLY A 157 20.40 25.48 -19.79
CA GLY A 157 19.98 26.71 -20.46
C GLY A 157 20.86 27.91 -20.09
N ALA A 158 21.20 28.03 -18.80
CA ALA A 158 22.13 29.05 -18.29
C ALA A 158 23.53 28.85 -18.86
N ASP A 159 24.03 27.62 -18.94
CA ASP A 159 25.32 27.32 -19.57
C ASP A 159 25.32 27.68 -21.07
N ALA A 160 24.23 27.44 -21.78
CA ALA A 160 24.09 27.84 -23.18
C ALA A 160 24.04 29.38 -23.36
N LEU A 161 23.38 30.09 -22.45
CA LEU A 161 23.31 31.56 -22.45
C LEU A 161 24.66 32.18 -22.10
N VAL A 162 25.37 31.65 -21.11
CA VAL A 162 26.71 32.10 -20.71
C VAL A 162 27.73 31.82 -21.82
N LEU A 163 27.67 30.66 -22.49
CA LEU A 163 28.54 30.37 -23.64
C LEU A 163 28.27 31.28 -24.84
N ARG A 164 27.02 31.72 -25.03
CA ARG A 164 26.64 32.70 -26.07
C ARG A 164 27.10 34.11 -25.71
N TRP A 165 27.11 34.48 -24.44
CA TRP A 165 27.61 35.77 -23.95
C TRP A 165 29.14 35.83 -23.87
N ALA A 166 29.81 34.73 -23.54
CA ALA A 166 31.25 34.67 -23.27
C ALA A 166 32.13 34.33 -24.50
N GLY A 167 31.66 34.56 -25.73
CA GLY A 167 32.52 34.52 -26.91
C GLY A 167 33.26 33.19 -27.16
N GLY A 168 32.68 32.04 -26.80
CA GLY A 168 33.15 30.73 -27.25
C GLY A 168 34.39 30.14 -26.55
N GLN A 169 34.93 30.73 -25.49
CA GLN A 169 36.09 30.19 -24.76
C GLN A 169 35.80 30.01 -23.26
N ALA A 170 34.96 29.04 -22.90
CA ALA A 170 34.94 28.51 -21.54
C ALA A 170 35.33 27.01 -21.57
N PRO A 171 36.26 26.56 -20.70
CA PRO A 171 36.73 25.18 -20.72
C PRO A 171 35.58 24.22 -20.34
N ARG A 172 35.18 23.39 -21.30
CA ARG A 172 34.12 22.35 -21.18
C ARG A 172 34.42 21.26 -20.14
N ALA A 173 35.62 21.24 -19.55
CA ALA A 173 36.17 20.06 -18.88
C ALA A 173 35.75 19.87 -17.41
N PHE A 174 35.26 20.90 -16.70
CA PHE A 174 35.09 20.83 -15.24
C PHE A 174 33.65 20.64 -14.72
N ARG A 175 32.62 20.75 -15.58
CA ARG A 175 31.22 20.84 -15.12
C ARG A 175 30.46 19.52 -14.95
N PRO A 176 30.60 18.47 -15.79
CA PRO A 176 29.89 17.21 -15.56
C PRO A 176 30.58 16.32 -14.53
N VAL A 177 31.92 16.41 -14.38
CA VAL A 177 32.72 15.56 -13.49
C VAL A 177 32.39 15.83 -12.01
N GLY A 178 32.20 17.09 -11.63
CA GLY A 178 31.84 17.47 -10.26
C GLY A 178 30.45 16.98 -9.86
N VAL A 179 29.45 17.13 -10.74
CA VAL A 179 28.08 16.63 -10.48
C VAL A 179 28.05 15.10 -10.49
N THR A 180 28.76 14.44 -11.41
CA THR A 180 28.88 12.98 -11.40
C THR A 180 29.61 12.47 -10.16
N ALA A 181 30.66 13.15 -9.69
CA ALA A 181 31.44 12.73 -8.53
C ALA A 181 30.64 12.94 -7.23
N VAL A 182 29.88 14.03 -7.12
CA VAL A 182 29.00 14.28 -5.98
C VAL A 182 27.84 13.28 -5.98
N LEU A 183 27.18 13.02 -7.11
CA LEU A 183 26.09 12.04 -7.19
C LEU A 183 26.58 10.59 -7.01
N LEU A 184 27.78 10.25 -7.50
CA LEU A 184 28.41 8.95 -7.30
C LEU A 184 28.90 8.79 -5.85
N ALA A 185 29.43 9.83 -5.23
CA ALA A 185 29.82 9.83 -3.82
C ALA A 185 28.60 9.74 -2.90
N SER A 186 27.51 10.44 -3.22
CA SER A 186 26.22 10.30 -2.53
C SER A 186 25.62 8.91 -2.72
N PHE A 187 25.73 8.31 -3.91
CA PHE A 187 25.32 6.93 -4.16
C PHE A 187 26.17 5.93 -3.38
N LEU A 188 27.50 6.08 -3.36
CA LEU A 188 28.41 5.22 -2.60
C LEU A 188 28.19 5.38 -1.08
N LEU A 189 27.94 6.59 -0.58
CA LEU A 189 27.63 6.84 0.84
C LEU A 189 26.33 6.18 1.30
N VAL A 190 25.34 6.04 0.42
CA VAL A 190 24.05 5.40 0.75
C VAL A 190 24.10 3.88 0.51
N PHE A 191 24.80 3.44 -0.54
CA PHE A 191 24.81 2.03 -0.98
C PHE A 191 25.83 1.16 -0.22
N ILE A 192 26.96 1.71 0.21
CA ILE A 192 27.98 0.96 0.98
C ILE A 192 27.43 0.51 2.35
N PRO A 193 26.78 1.35 3.17
CA PRO A 193 26.18 0.90 4.42
C PRO A 193 25.11 -0.19 4.20
N ALA A 194 24.33 -0.11 3.12
CA ALA A 194 23.32 -1.12 2.79
C ALA A 194 23.88 -2.49 2.39
N LEU A 195 25.16 -2.56 1.96
CA LEU A 195 25.87 -3.80 1.68
C LEU A 195 26.68 -4.34 2.86
N THR A 196 27.13 -3.45 3.77
CA THR A 196 27.96 -3.83 4.92
C THR A 196 27.17 -4.07 6.21
N HIS A 197 25.96 -3.51 6.33
CA HIS A 197 25.08 -3.85 7.44
C HIS A 197 24.44 -5.22 7.19
N ASN A 198 24.94 -6.23 7.91
CA ASN A 198 24.11 -7.38 8.26
C ASN A 198 22.77 -6.84 8.80
N PRO A 199 21.60 -7.33 8.37
CA PRO A 199 20.31 -6.80 8.78
C PRO A 199 19.95 -7.08 10.25
N LEU A 200 20.94 -7.42 11.09
CA LEU A 200 20.81 -7.78 12.49
C LEU A 200 21.91 -7.06 13.29
N GLU A 201 21.71 -5.77 13.56
CA GLU A 201 22.15 -5.08 14.79
C GLU A 201 21.88 -3.58 14.62
N ILE A 202 20.73 -3.14 15.14
CA ILE A 202 20.51 -1.73 15.49
C ILE A 202 20.42 -1.74 17.02
N ALA A 203 21.46 -1.22 17.67
CA ALA A 203 21.47 -0.93 19.11
C ALA A 203 20.55 0.26 19.42
N PRO A 204 19.98 0.35 20.63
CA PRO A 204 18.80 1.17 20.91
C PRO A 204 19.20 2.62 21.20
N GLU A 205 18.54 3.58 20.56
CA GLU A 205 18.42 4.93 21.10
C GLU A 205 16.97 5.23 21.48
N ASP A 206 16.88 5.70 22.72
CA ASP A 206 15.74 5.93 23.59
C ASP A 206 14.99 7.21 23.18
N HIS A 207 13.91 7.09 22.42
CA HIS A 207 12.86 8.12 22.35
C HIS A 207 11.49 7.47 22.17
N GLY A 208 10.70 7.42 23.25
CA GLY A 208 9.24 7.45 23.23
C GLY A 208 8.53 6.22 22.64
N ALA A 209 8.34 5.19 23.48
CA ALA A 209 7.19 4.26 23.49
C ALA A 209 6.48 3.94 22.15
N HIS A 210 7.20 3.47 21.13
CA HIS A 210 6.61 2.72 20.02
C HIS A 210 7.11 1.28 20.07
N VAL A 211 6.25 0.39 20.55
CA VAL A 211 6.58 -1.04 20.71
C VAL A 211 6.73 -1.70 19.34
N HIS A 212 7.97 -1.81 18.88
CA HIS A 212 8.39 -2.70 17.81
C HIS A 212 8.16 -4.16 18.23
N PHE A 213 7.13 -4.80 17.69
CA PHE A 213 7.02 -6.26 17.76
C PHE A 213 7.87 -6.86 16.64
N THR A 214 9.10 -7.26 16.96
CA THR A 214 9.99 -7.99 16.06
C THR A 214 9.49 -9.42 15.86
N ARG A 215 9.56 -9.89 14.61
CA ARG A 215 9.24 -11.26 14.21
C ARG A 215 10.41 -12.16 14.60
N SER A 216 10.46 -12.58 15.86
CA SER A 216 11.33 -13.66 16.35
C SER A 216 10.73 -14.29 17.59
N HIS A 217 9.71 -15.14 17.40
CA HIS A 217 9.50 -16.37 18.18
C HIS A 217 8.29 -17.10 17.59
N ALA A 218 8.56 -18.10 16.76
CA ALA A 218 7.63 -19.17 16.45
C ALA A 218 7.49 -20.08 17.69
N ARG A 219 6.78 -19.55 18.70
CA ARG A 219 6.14 -20.22 19.85
C ARG A 219 5.72 -19.07 20.76
N GLY A 220 4.43 -18.76 20.80
CA GLY A 220 3.91 -17.74 21.71
C GLY A 220 4.27 -18.10 23.15
N SER A 221 5.21 -17.37 23.73
CA SER A 221 5.43 -17.42 25.18
C SER A 221 4.11 -17.04 25.86
N ALA A 222 3.83 -17.62 27.02
CA ALA A 222 2.72 -17.17 27.85
C ALA A 222 2.81 -15.65 28.16
N GLU A 223 4.04 -15.12 28.22
CA GLU A 223 4.33 -13.70 28.47
C GLU A 223 3.79 -12.78 27.37
N ASP A 224 3.94 -13.14 26.09
CA ASP A 224 3.42 -12.34 24.96
C ASP A 224 1.89 -12.27 24.97
N ARG A 225 1.22 -13.37 25.36
CA ARG A 225 -0.24 -13.44 25.48
C ARG A 225 -0.74 -12.57 26.63
N HIS A 226 -0.07 -12.63 27.78
CA HIS A 226 -0.40 -11.78 28.92
C HIS A 226 -0.17 -10.29 28.61
N ALA A 227 0.90 -9.94 27.91
CA ALA A 227 1.17 -8.57 27.49
C ALA A 227 0.11 -8.03 26.52
N LEU A 228 -0.31 -8.83 25.52
CA LEU A 228 -1.37 -8.44 24.60
C LEU A 228 -2.72 -8.27 25.31
N ARG A 229 -3.07 -9.16 26.23
CA ARG A 229 -4.28 -9.03 27.06
C ARG A 229 -4.25 -7.77 27.93
N ALA A 230 -3.09 -7.47 28.53
CA ALA A 230 -2.92 -6.27 29.34
C ALA A 230 -3.11 -5.00 28.49
N LYS A 231 -2.52 -4.94 27.30
CA LYS A 231 -2.70 -3.83 26.35
C LYS A 231 -4.15 -3.70 25.86
N LEU A 232 -4.83 -4.82 25.62
CA LEU A 232 -6.23 -4.81 25.23
C LEU A 232 -7.13 -4.20 26.31
N ARG A 233 -6.85 -4.50 27.59
CA ARG A 233 -7.66 -4.05 28.73
C ARG A 233 -7.31 -2.64 29.20
N HIS A 234 -6.03 -2.28 29.23
CA HIS A 234 -5.52 -1.08 29.89
C HIS A 234 -4.74 -0.13 28.99
N GLY A 235 -4.48 -0.50 27.73
CA GLY A 235 -3.73 0.34 26.79
C GLY A 235 -4.52 1.53 26.27
N SER A 236 -3.81 2.42 25.57
CA SER A 236 -4.43 3.51 24.81
C SER A 236 -5.32 2.97 23.66
N SER A 237 -6.15 3.82 23.05
CA SER A 237 -6.95 3.43 21.87
C SER A 237 -6.08 2.81 20.76
N ASP A 238 -4.93 3.42 20.46
CA ASP A 238 -4.00 2.95 19.44
C ASP A 238 -3.36 1.60 19.83
N GLU A 239 -3.00 1.45 21.10
CA GLU A 239 -2.45 0.20 21.62
C GLU A 239 -3.47 -0.94 21.58
N LYS A 240 -4.75 -0.65 21.83
CA LYS A 240 -5.85 -1.62 21.72
C LYS A 240 -6.10 -2.05 20.29
N VAL A 241 -6.09 -1.11 19.33
CA VAL A 241 -6.19 -1.43 17.89
C VAL A 241 -5.02 -2.31 17.45
N LEU A 242 -3.80 -1.96 17.85
CA LEU A 242 -2.60 -2.74 17.56
C LEU A 242 -2.64 -4.12 18.21
N ALA A 243 -3.12 -4.23 19.45
CA ALA A 243 -3.28 -5.50 20.15
C ALA A 243 -4.31 -6.40 19.46
N ALA A 244 -5.47 -5.85 19.05
CA ALA A 244 -6.49 -6.58 18.30
C ALA A 244 -5.94 -7.13 16.97
N LYS A 245 -5.23 -6.30 16.20
CA LYS A 245 -4.57 -6.69 14.95
C LYS A 245 -3.45 -7.72 15.16
N ALA A 246 -2.72 -7.64 16.27
CA ALA A 246 -1.72 -8.62 16.63
C ALA A 246 -2.34 -9.98 16.99
N ILE A 247 -3.51 -9.99 17.62
CA ILE A 247 -4.27 -11.21 17.94
C ILE A 247 -4.80 -11.85 16.66
N GLU A 248 -5.34 -11.06 15.74
CA GLU A 248 -5.78 -11.49 14.40
C GLU A 248 -4.64 -12.19 13.65
N THR A 249 -3.51 -11.49 13.45
CA THR A 249 -2.38 -12.00 12.65
C THR A 249 -1.73 -13.27 13.21
N ARG A 250 -1.88 -13.53 14.51
CA ARG A 250 -1.31 -14.69 15.21
C ARG A 250 -2.31 -15.81 15.48
N HIS A 251 -3.58 -15.61 15.11
CA HIS A 251 -4.67 -16.56 15.36
C HIS A 251 -4.72 -17.10 16.81
N ILE A 252 -4.64 -16.20 17.80
CA ILE A 252 -4.67 -16.58 19.22
C ILE A 252 -6.13 -16.82 19.66
N GLY A 253 -6.63 -18.04 19.48
CA GLY A 253 -8.03 -18.39 19.80
C GLY A 253 -8.43 -18.14 21.27
N GLU A 254 -7.52 -18.36 22.22
CA GLU A 254 -7.77 -18.13 23.66
C GLU A 254 -8.09 -16.66 24.02
N ALA A 255 -7.82 -15.70 23.11
CA ALA A 255 -8.13 -14.28 23.32
C ALA A 255 -9.54 -13.90 22.85
N ALA A 256 -10.28 -14.80 22.20
CA ALA A 256 -11.60 -14.50 21.63
C ALA A 256 -12.60 -13.97 22.68
N LEU A 257 -12.60 -14.55 23.89
CA LEU A 257 -13.47 -14.09 24.98
C LEU A 257 -13.02 -12.73 25.55
N ASP A 258 -11.71 -12.47 25.61
CA ASP A 258 -11.18 -11.17 26.04
C ASP A 258 -11.57 -10.06 25.05
N LEU A 259 -11.51 -10.34 23.75
CA LEU A 259 -11.98 -9.43 22.70
C LEU A 259 -13.47 -9.13 22.84
N ALA A 260 -14.29 -10.16 23.08
CA ALA A 260 -15.74 -9.99 23.28
C ALA A 260 -16.05 -9.13 24.52
N GLN A 261 -15.35 -9.38 25.63
CA GLN A 261 -15.52 -8.59 26.85
C GLN A 261 -15.10 -7.13 26.65
N GLN A 262 -13.98 -6.90 25.97
CA GLN A 262 -13.50 -5.55 25.71
C GLN A 262 -14.48 -4.80 24.79
N LEU A 263 -14.95 -5.45 23.73
CA LEU A 263 -15.90 -4.87 22.77
C LEU A 263 -17.16 -4.31 23.44
N LEU A 264 -17.67 -4.98 24.49
CA LEU A 264 -18.87 -4.55 25.22
C LEU A 264 -18.68 -3.27 26.05
N VAL A 265 -17.44 -2.89 26.37
CA VAL A 265 -17.12 -1.76 27.26
C VAL A 265 -16.46 -0.61 26.48
N GLU A 266 -15.95 -0.85 25.27
CA GLU A 266 -15.24 0.18 24.50
C GLU A 266 -16.16 1.30 24.01
N PRO A 267 -15.80 2.57 24.24
CA PRO A 267 -16.53 3.71 23.69
C PRO A 267 -16.00 4.17 22.32
N ASN A 268 -14.78 3.75 21.93
CA ASN A 268 -14.13 4.23 20.70
C ASN A 268 -14.50 3.36 19.49
N GLU A 269 -15.08 3.98 18.46
CA GLU A 269 -15.50 3.34 17.21
C GLU A 269 -14.37 2.62 16.46
N GLU A 270 -13.16 3.19 16.47
CA GLU A 270 -12.00 2.59 15.78
C GLU A 270 -11.55 1.30 16.48
N VAL A 271 -11.56 1.31 17.81
CA VAL A 271 -11.23 0.13 18.63
C VAL A 271 -12.31 -0.95 18.47
N ILE A 272 -13.59 -0.57 18.54
CA ILE A 272 -14.74 -1.45 18.30
C ILE A 272 -14.60 -2.19 16.97
N THR A 273 -14.25 -1.46 15.91
CA THR A 273 -14.09 -2.00 14.55
C THR A 273 -12.91 -2.99 14.48
N ALA A 274 -11.77 -2.64 15.09
CA ALA A 274 -10.60 -3.50 15.13
C ALA A 274 -10.87 -4.80 15.90
N LEU A 275 -11.58 -4.72 17.04
CA LEU A 275 -11.98 -5.88 17.83
C LEU A 275 -12.91 -6.81 17.03
N ALA A 276 -13.91 -6.26 16.33
CA ALA A 276 -14.84 -7.03 15.51
C ALA A 276 -14.14 -7.81 14.39
N HIS A 277 -13.22 -7.16 13.66
CA HIS A 277 -12.43 -7.82 12.62
C HIS A 277 -11.57 -8.96 13.19
N ALA A 278 -10.91 -8.73 14.32
CA ALA A 278 -10.12 -9.77 14.98
C ALA A 278 -10.97 -10.98 15.38
N MET A 279 -12.18 -10.75 15.90
CA MET A 279 -13.11 -11.83 16.29
C MET A 279 -13.60 -12.63 15.08
N ILE A 280 -13.94 -11.97 13.96
CA ILE A 280 -14.34 -12.64 12.71
C ILE A 280 -13.20 -13.50 12.17
N ALA A 281 -11.97 -12.97 12.17
CA ALA A 281 -10.80 -13.69 11.69
C ALA A 281 -10.40 -14.88 12.57
N LEU A 282 -10.62 -14.80 13.88
CA LEU A 282 -10.40 -15.93 14.80
C LEU A 282 -11.40 -17.06 14.58
N GLY A 283 -12.64 -16.74 14.18
CA GLY A 283 -13.64 -17.78 13.88
C GLY A 283 -14.19 -18.52 15.09
N ASP A 284 -13.87 -18.10 16.32
CA ASP A 284 -14.19 -18.86 17.54
C ASP A 284 -15.65 -18.62 17.98
N PRO A 285 -16.50 -19.67 18.07
CA PRO A 285 -17.90 -19.54 18.43
C PRO A 285 -18.13 -19.09 19.89
N CYS A 286 -17.13 -19.11 20.76
CA CYS A 286 -17.29 -18.71 22.16
C CYS A 286 -17.75 -17.25 22.32
N VAL A 287 -17.52 -16.41 21.32
CA VAL A 287 -17.90 -14.99 21.32
C VAL A 287 -19.38 -14.75 21.06
N LEU A 288 -20.10 -15.72 20.50
CA LEU A 288 -21.50 -15.57 20.09
C LEU A 288 -22.44 -15.37 21.29
N ALA A 289 -22.22 -16.11 22.38
CA ALA A 289 -23.10 -16.08 23.55
C ALA A 289 -23.04 -14.74 24.31
N PRO A 290 -21.85 -14.16 24.62
CA PRO A 290 -21.75 -12.83 25.22
C PRO A 290 -22.41 -11.75 24.37
N LEU A 291 -22.16 -11.75 23.05
CA LEU A 291 -22.70 -10.72 22.16
C LEU A 291 -24.23 -10.75 22.10
N LYS A 292 -24.84 -11.94 22.02
CA LYS A 292 -26.30 -12.07 22.01
C LYS A 292 -26.97 -11.67 23.32
N ARG A 293 -26.27 -11.89 24.44
CA ARG A 293 -26.82 -11.62 25.78
C ARG A 293 -26.72 -10.14 26.15
N ASP A 294 -25.59 -9.53 25.84
CA ASP A 294 -25.19 -8.25 26.43
C ASP A 294 -25.39 -7.07 25.46
N VAL A 295 -25.45 -7.29 24.15
CA VAL A 295 -25.77 -6.23 23.16
C VAL A 295 -27.29 -6.10 23.04
N LYS A 296 -27.82 -4.94 23.45
CA LYS A 296 -29.25 -4.63 23.44
C LYS A 296 -29.58 -3.60 22.35
N LYS A 297 -30.87 -3.38 22.10
CA LYS A 297 -31.34 -2.39 21.11
C LYS A 297 -30.91 -0.96 21.42
N ASP A 298 -30.78 -0.63 22.70
CA ASP A 298 -30.38 0.69 23.19
C ASP A 298 -28.84 0.88 23.26
N SER A 299 -28.07 -0.15 22.88
CA SER A 299 -26.60 -0.05 22.83
C SER A 299 -26.14 0.95 21.75
N PRO A 300 -24.94 1.55 21.90
CA PRO A 300 -24.38 2.45 20.90
C PRO A 300 -24.38 1.85 19.49
N LEU A 301 -24.67 2.69 18.49
CA LEU A 301 -24.78 2.24 17.10
C LEU A 301 -23.51 1.53 16.57
N PRO A 302 -22.28 2.02 16.85
CA PRO A 302 -21.06 1.31 16.47
C PRO A 302 -20.96 -0.10 17.07
N LEU A 303 -21.34 -0.26 18.34
CA LEU A 303 -21.32 -1.54 19.03
C LEU A 303 -22.33 -2.52 18.43
N ARG A 304 -23.55 -2.04 18.12
CA ARG A 304 -24.59 -2.86 17.48
C ARG A 304 -24.15 -3.35 16.10
N LEU A 305 -23.54 -2.47 15.30
CA LEU A 305 -23.02 -2.81 13.98
C LEU A 305 -21.90 -3.86 14.09
N ALA A 306 -20.90 -3.61 14.93
CA ALA A 306 -19.78 -4.52 15.16
C ALA A 306 -20.25 -5.91 15.63
N ALA A 307 -21.15 -5.97 16.62
CA ALA A 307 -21.68 -7.24 17.11
C ALA A 307 -22.44 -8.00 16.00
N ALA A 308 -23.25 -7.29 15.21
CA ALA A 308 -24.00 -7.88 14.11
C ALA A 308 -23.09 -8.41 12.99
N GLN A 309 -22.00 -7.69 12.68
CA GLN A 309 -20.96 -8.13 11.74
C GLN A 309 -20.23 -9.38 12.23
N VAL A 310 -19.88 -9.45 13.52
CA VAL A 310 -19.26 -10.64 14.12
C VAL A 310 -20.19 -11.86 14.03
N LEU A 311 -21.46 -11.69 14.42
CA LEU A 311 -22.45 -12.76 14.33
C LEU A 311 -22.59 -13.29 12.90
N VAL A 312 -22.76 -12.39 11.93
CA VAL A 312 -22.88 -12.76 10.51
C VAL A 312 -21.59 -13.39 9.96
N GLY A 313 -20.42 -12.85 10.31
CA GLY A 313 -19.11 -13.37 9.90
C GLY A 313 -18.86 -14.79 10.40
N LEU A 314 -19.35 -15.11 11.60
CA LEU A 314 -19.32 -16.45 12.19
C LEU A 314 -20.49 -17.34 11.73
N LYS A 315 -21.20 -16.93 10.68
CA LYS A 315 -22.37 -17.63 10.10
C LYS A 315 -23.56 -17.78 11.05
N ASP A 316 -23.63 -16.97 12.09
CA ASP A 316 -24.76 -16.93 13.01
C ASP A 316 -25.88 -16.06 12.44
N LYS A 317 -27.01 -16.69 12.15
CA LYS A 317 -28.22 -16.04 11.61
C LYS A 317 -28.71 -14.90 12.50
N ALA A 318 -28.43 -14.89 13.80
CA ALA A 318 -28.90 -13.87 14.74
C ALA A 318 -28.39 -12.45 14.45
N GLY A 319 -27.30 -12.28 13.67
CA GLY A 319 -26.80 -10.96 13.29
C GLY A 319 -27.62 -10.27 12.20
N ALA A 320 -28.28 -11.05 11.33
CA ALA A 320 -29.08 -10.51 10.22
C ALA A 320 -30.21 -9.54 10.65
N PRO A 321 -31.06 -9.83 11.66
CA PRO A 321 -32.07 -8.88 12.10
C PRO A 321 -31.48 -7.58 12.65
N MET A 322 -30.32 -7.63 13.31
CA MET A 322 -29.64 -6.42 13.81
C MET A 322 -29.15 -5.52 12.66
N LEU A 323 -28.61 -6.11 11.59
CA LEU A 323 -28.20 -5.35 10.41
C LEU A 323 -29.40 -4.74 9.68
N ILE A 324 -30.52 -5.47 9.57
CA ILE A 324 -31.76 -4.94 8.95
C ILE A 324 -32.31 -3.77 9.76
N GLU A 325 -32.27 -3.82 11.09
CA GLU A 325 -32.64 -2.69 11.94
C GLU A 325 -31.75 -1.47 11.71
N ILE A 326 -30.43 -1.67 11.52
CA ILE A 326 -29.50 -0.58 11.22
C ILE A 326 -29.79 0.06 9.85
N LEU A 327 -30.20 -0.74 8.85
CA LEU A 327 -30.66 -0.22 7.56
C LEU A 327 -31.88 0.69 7.69
N ALA A 328 -32.78 0.41 8.64
CA ALA A 328 -34.00 1.18 8.85
C ALA A 328 -33.79 2.52 9.59
N LEU A 329 -32.58 2.84 10.06
CA LEU A 329 -32.31 4.08 10.80
C LEU A 329 -32.33 5.32 9.89
N GLU A 330 -32.95 6.38 10.38
CA GLU A 330 -33.03 7.69 9.72
C GLU A 330 -31.88 8.61 10.17
N GLY A 331 -31.46 9.51 9.27
CA GLY A 331 -30.49 10.56 9.57
C GLY A 331 -29.15 10.46 8.83
N PRO A 332 -28.40 11.58 8.73
CA PRO A 332 -27.13 11.64 8.00
C PRO A 332 -26.00 10.88 8.71
N GLU A 333 -25.99 10.84 10.04
CA GLU A 333 -24.99 10.10 10.83
C GLU A 333 -25.09 8.57 10.66
N ALA A 334 -26.28 8.07 10.32
CA ALA A 334 -26.52 6.66 10.04
C ALA A 334 -26.05 6.23 8.64
N LEU A 335 -25.68 7.15 7.74
CA LEU A 335 -25.30 6.81 6.35
C LEU A 335 -24.12 5.84 6.30
N LYS A 336 -23.04 6.12 7.04
CA LYS A 336 -21.84 5.27 7.13
C LYS A 336 -22.21 3.86 7.62
N HIS A 337 -22.95 3.80 8.72
CA HIS A 337 -23.40 2.55 9.35
C HIS A 337 -24.34 1.74 8.45
N ARG A 338 -25.23 2.40 7.68
CA ARG A 338 -26.11 1.75 6.70
C ARG A 338 -25.32 1.12 5.55
N GLN A 339 -24.27 1.77 5.08
CA GLN A 339 -23.40 1.22 4.02
C GLN A 339 -22.69 -0.05 4.49
N GLU A 340 -22.08 0.01 5.68
CA GLU A 340 -21.35 -1.12 6.28
C GLU A 340 -22.28 -2.30 6.64
N ALA A 341 -23.48 -1.99 7.14
CA ALA A 341 -24.49 -3.01 7.43
C ALA A 341 -24.98 -3.71 6.16
N LEU A 342 -25.22 -2.94 5.09
CA LEU A 342 -25.64 -3.48 3.80
C LEU A 342 -24.57 -4.37 3.18
N GLN A 343 -23.30 -3.97 3.24
CA GLN A 343 -22.20 -4.78 2.72
C GLN A 343 -22.13 -6.14 3.43
N SER A 344 -22.26 -6.15 4.75
CA SER A 344 -22.27 -7.38 5.55
C SER A 344 -23.49 -8.26 5.26
N LEU A 345 -24.68 -7.66 5.10
CA LEU A 345 -25.90 -8.38 4.70
C LEU A 345 -25.79 -8.97 3.30
N ARG A 346 -25.23 -8.23 2.33
CA ARG A 346 -25.00 -8.71 0.97
C ARG A 346 -24.05 -9.89 0.96
N ALA A 347 -22.95 -9.83 1.72
CA ALA A 347 -22.00 -10.91 1.84
C ALA A 347 -22.62 -12.18 2.43
N PHE A 348 -23.58 -12.02 3.35
CA PHE A 348 -24.26 -13.14 4.00
C PHE A 348 -25.41 -13.73 3.17
N ALA A 349 -26.27 -12.88 2.60
CA ALA A 349 -27.47 -13.29 1.89
C ALA A 349 -27.24 -13.55 0.39
N GLY A 350 -26.14 -13.06 -0.18
CA GLY A 350 -25.86 -13.13 -1.62
C GLY A 350 -26.80 -12.27 -2.48
N SER A 351 -27.55 -11.37 -1.86
CA SER A 351 -28.62 -10.57 -2.46
C SER A 351 -28.52 -9.12 -2.01
N ASP A 352 -28.95 -8.18 -2.87
CA ASP A 352 -28.93 -6.74 -2.60
C ASP A 352 -30.35 -6.15 -2.41
N PHE A 353 -31.38 -6.83 -2.92
CA PHE A 353 -32.77 -6.37 -2.91
C PHE A 353 -33.01 -4.90 -3.38
N ARG A 354 -32.05 -4.33 -4.14
CA ARG A 354 -32.04 -2.95 -4.67
C ARG A 354 -32.13 -1.86 -3.60
N TYR A 355 -31.49 -2.08 -2.46
CA TYR A 355 -31.42 -1.08 -1.40
C TYR A 355 -30.42 0.03 -1.74
N ASP A 356 -30.81 1.31 -1.61
CA ASP A 356 -29.93 2.46 -1.81
C ASP A 356 -29.56 3.12 -0.46
N PRO A 357 -28.31 3.01 0.02
CA PRO A 357 -27.89 3.60 1.29
C PRO A 357 -28.06 5.13 1.37
N SER A 358 -28.00 5.82 0.23
CA SER A 358 -28.04 7.28 0.16
C SER A 358 -29.46 7.84 0.10
N ALA A 359 -30.44 6.99 -0.24
CA ALA A 359 -31.84 7.36 -0.28
C ALA A 359 -32.45 7.38 1.14
N ASP A 360 -33.54 8.13 1.27
CA ASP A 360 -34.32 8.19 2.50
C ASP A 360 -34.93 6.81 2.84
N PRO A 361 -35.05 6.41 4.12
CA PRO A 361 -35.61 5.11 4.48
C PRO A 361 -37.03 4.87 3.94
N GLN A 362 -37.83 5.93 3.71
CA GLN A 362 -39.13 5.80 3.04
C GLN A 362 -39.01 5.34 1.58
N ALA A 363 -38.00 5.82 0.85
CA ALA A 363 -37.72 5.38 -0.52
C ALA A 363 -37.22 3.93 -0.56
N ASN A 364 -36.57 3.46 0.50
CA ASN A 364 -36.10 2.08 0.65
C ASN A 364 -37.11 1.11 1.28
N LYS A 365 -38.34 1.56 1.58
CA LYS A 365 -39.34 0.74 2.29
C LYS A 365 -39.58 -0.63 1.63
N ALA A 366 -39.72 -0.66 0.30
CA ALA A 366 -39.91 -1.90 -0.44
C ALA A 366 -38.68 -2.85 -0.39
N ALA A 367 -37.46 -2.30 -0.28
CA ALA A 367 -36.25 -3.09 -0.12
C ALA A 367 -36.13 -3.64 1.31
N LEU A 368 -36.49 -2.84 2.32
CA LEU A 368 -36.53 -3.27 3.73
C LEU A 368 -37.58 -4.37 3.95
N GLU A 369 -38.74 -4.28 3.31
CA GLU A 369 -39.77 -5.34 3.33
C GLU A 369 -39.25 -6.65 2.75
N LYS A 370 -38.53 -6.60 1.62
CA LYS A 370 -37.88 -7.78 1.02
C LYS A 370 -36.80 -8.39 1.92
N TRP A 371 -36.00 -7.55 2.57
CA TRP A 371 -35.04 -8.02 3.57
C TRP A 371 -35.72 -8.72 4.75
N ALA A 372 -36.84 -8.19 5.23
CA ALA A 372 -37.63 -8.81 6.30
C ALA A 372 -38.28 -10.13 5.85
N GLU A 373 -38.83 -10.21 4.63
CA GLU A 373 -39.39 -11.43 4.05
C GLU A 373 -38.32 -12.51 3.87
N TRP A 374 -37.16 -12.15 3.33
CA TRP A 374 -36.01 -13.05 3.22
C TRP A 374 -35.62 -13.59 4.59
N TRP A 375 -35.52 -12.74 5.61
CA TRP A 375 -35.23 -13.19 6.97
C TRP A 375 -36.29 -14.16 7.52
N ARG A 376 -37.59 -13.86 7.32
CA ARG A 376 -38.67 -14.77 7.72
C ARG A 376 -38.54 -16.14 7.06
N SER A 377 -38.24 -16.19 5.76
CA SER A 377 -37.99 -17.45 5.04
C SER A 377 -36.79 -18.24 5.58
N GLN A 378 -35.76 -17.54 6.08
CA GLN A 378 -34.59 -18.17 6.68
C GLN A 378 -34.83 -18.70 8.10
N SER A 379 -35.82 -18.14 8.79
CA SER A 379 -36.26 -18.58 10.12
C SER A 379 -37.18 -19.81 10.06
N ASP A 380 -37.97 -19.95 8.99
CA ASP A 380 -38.92 -21.04 8.77
C ASP A 380 -38.25 -22.37 8.37
N GLN A 381 -36.99 -22.35 7.93
CA GLN A 381 -36.18 -23.56 7.70
C GLN A 381 -35.68 -24.24 9.00
N ARG A 382 -36.25 -23.91 10.17
CA ARG A 382 -36.07 -24.65 11.42
C ARG A 382 -37.15 -25.73 11.55
N ILE A 383 -37.03 -26.80 10.76
CA ILE A 383 -37.63 -28.10 11.08
C ILE A 383 -36.53 -29.13 11.00
#